data_AF-G2IT20-F1
#
_entry.id   AF-G2IT20-F1
#
_cell.length_a   1.000
_cell.length_b   1.000
_cell.length_c   1.000
_cell.angle_alpha   90.00
_cell.angle_beta   90.00
_cell.angle_gamma   90.00
#
_symmetry.space_group_name_H-M   'P 1'
#
loop_
_entity.id
_entity.type
_entity.pdbx_description
1 polymer ?
#
loop_
_entity_poly.entity_id
_entity_poly.type
_entity_poly.pdbx_seq_one_letter_code
_entity_poly.pdbx_strand_id
1 'polypeptide(L)'
;MLRRLIPLARMLMGAIYLINGLNWWVKMISPYPSMSDFVNMPPPPDVVGAMIQNGILFHLVKATEVAAGLALLSNRFVPLALVSVLPVTFPIFIVDVFFIAHLRGMVMGGGSLLLNLFLLLAYLGHYRPLLSSRGVLDLEGNAATIDDSASIASPLAKLFRPAMPMLAILAVATGLLMLGWLTILIGQYITNPLPLSAVIPARDH
;
A
#
# COMPACT_ATOMS: atom_id res chain seq x y z
N MET A 1 6.07 15.03 18.72
CA MET A 1 6.52 14.55 17.40
C MET A 1 5.56 13.51 16.79
N LEU A 2 5.44 12.30 17.34
CA LEU A 2 4.60 11.21 16.79
C LEU A 2 3.13 11.58 16.50
N ARG A 3 2.51 12.38 17.38
CA ARG A 3 1.12 12.87 17.20
C ARG A 3 0.89 13.63 15.88
N ARG A 4 1.93 14.22 15.29
CA ARG A 4 1.86 14.90 13.99
C ARG A 4 2.33 14.00 12.84
N LEU A 5 3.34 13.18 13.08
CA LEU A 5 3.89 12.29 12.04
C LEU A 5 2.95 11.15 11.66
N ILE A 6 2.18 10.58 12.59
CA ILE A 6 1.26 9.47 12.29
C ILE A 6 0.15 9.90 11.33
N PRO A 7 -0.60 11.01 11.56
CA PRO A 7 -1.58 11.49 10.60
C PRO A 7 -0.96 11.85 9.25
N LEU A 8 0.26 12.39 9.24
CA LEU A 8 0.97 12.71 8.01
C LEU A 8 1.33 11.45 7.22
N ALA A 9 1.92 10.44 7.86
CA ALA A 9 2.22 9.15 7.23
C ALA A 9 0.95 8.47 6.69
N ARG A 10 -0.17 8.54 7.42
CA ARG A 10 -1.49 8.09 6.96
C ARG A 10 -1.92 8.80 5.69
N MET A 11 -1.83 10.13 5.64
CA MET A 11 -2.20 10.91 4.46
C MET A 11 -1.30 10.60 3.27
N LEU A 12 0.03 10.49 3.49
CA LEU A 12 0.99 10.15 2.44
C LEU A 12 0.69 8.77 1.84
N MET A 13 0.55 7.75 2.68
CA MET A 13 0.22 6.40 2.24
C MET A 13 -1.14 6.35 1.52
N GLY A 14 -2.14 7.04 2.05
CA GLY A 14 -3.45 7.15 1.42
C GLY A 14 -3.40 7.78 0.03
N ALA A 15 -2.65 8.86 -0.13
CA ALA A 15 -2.45 9.52 -1.43
C ALA A 15 -1.69 8.61 -2.41
N ILE A 16 -0.62 7.96 -1.96
CA ILE A 16 0.18 7.04 -2.79
C ILE A 16 -0.69 5.90 -3.32
N TYR A 17 -1.50 5.25 -2.48
CA TYR A 17 -2.38 4.16 -2.92
C TYR A 17 -3.53 4.65 -3.79
N LEU A 18 -4.10 5.80 -3.49
CA LEU A 18 -5.16 6.34 -4.33
C LEU A 18 -4.64 6.65 -5.74
N ILE A 19 -3.49 7.30 -5.85
CA ILE A 19 -2.86 7.65 -7.14
C ILE A 19 -2.51 6.37 -7.93
N ASN A 20 -1.81 5.42 -7.30
CA ASN A 20 -1.39 4.18 -7.97
C ASN A 20 -2.55 3.26 -8.31
N GLY A 21 -3.56 3.20 -7.44
CA GLY A 21 -4.79 2.45 -7.67
C GLY A 21 -5.57 3.03 -8.86
N LEU A 22 -5.84 4.34 -8.84
CA LEU A 22 -6.56 5.01 -9.91
C LEU A 22 -5.82 4.98 -11.25
N ASN A 23 -4.49 4.96 -11.26
CA ASN A 23 -3.68 4.85 -12.48
C ASN A 23 -4.08 3.66 -13.37
N TRP A 24 -4.60 2.58 -12.77
CA TRP A 24 -5.01 1.40 -13.52
C TRP A 24 -6.19 1.66 -14.44
N TRP A 25 -7.20 2.40 -13.98
CA TRP A 25 -8.40 2.74 -14.77
C TRP A 25 -8.25 4.04 -15.55
N VAL A 26 -7.57 5.02 -14.96
CA VAL A 26 -7.30 6.32 -15.57
C VAL A 26 -5.79 6.46 -15.64
N LYS A 27 -5.20 6.19 -16.81
CA LYS A 27 -3.76 6.31 -17.01
C LYS A 27 -3.32 7.74 -16.66
N MET A 28 -2.42 7.84 -15.69
CA MET A 28 -1.86 9.11 -15.20
C MET A 28 -0.34 9.09 -15.16
N ILE A 29 0.28 7.91 -15.18
CA ILE A 29 1.69 7.69 -14.92
C ILE A 29 2.25 6.71 -15.94
N SER A 30 3.21 7.18 -16.74
CA SER A 30 4.13 6.31 -17.48
C SER A 30 5.46 6.29 -16.73
N PRO A 31 6.04 5.11 -16.40
CA PRO A 31 5.87 3.81 -17.05
C PRO A 31 5.00 2.80 -16.25
N TYR A 32 4.03 3.24 -15.44
CA TYR A 32 3.23 2.28 -14.65
C TYR A 32 2.10 1.67 -15.49
N PRO A 33 1.88 0.35 -15.41
CA PRO A 33 0.87 -0.31 -16.23
C PRO A 33 -0.54 0.18 -15.93
N SER A 34 -1.35 0.32 -16.98
CA SER A 34 -2.79 0.61 -16.93
C SER A 34 -3.56 -0.34 -17.83
N MET A 35 -4.88 -0.42 -17.64
CA MET A 35 -5.74 -1.25 -18.47
C MET A 35 -5.69 -0.86 -19.96
N SER A 36 -5.56 0.45 -20.25
CA SER A 36 -5.46 0.94 -21.63
C SER A 36 -4.19 0.52 -22.36
N ASP A 37 -3.11 0.19 -21.63
CA ASP A 37 -1.86 -0.22 -22.25
C ASP A 37 -1.95 -1.63 -22.86
N PHE A 38 -2.81 -2.50 -22.32
CA PHE A 38 -2.92 -3.90 -22.71
C PHE A 38 -4.03 -4.18 -23.73
N VAL A 39 -4.63 -3.13 -24.29
CA VAL A 39 -5.57 -3.26 -25.42
C VAL A 39 -4.85 -3.72 -26.68
N ASN A 40 -3.63 -3.22 -26.90
CA ASN A 40 -2.85 -3.45 -28.12
C ASN A 40 -1.51 -4.19 -27.87
N MET A 41 -1.23 -4.55 -26.61
CA MET A 41 0.02 -5.19 -26.20
C MET A 41 -0.30 -6.32 -25.21
N PRO A 42 0.23 -7.54 -25.40
CA PRO A 42 0.06 -8.58 -24.41
C PRO A 42 0.74 -8.19 -23.09
N PRO A 43 0.16 -8.56 -21.93
CA PRO A 43 0.82 -8.36 -20.65
C PRO A 43 2.18 -9.08 -20.60
N PRO A 44 3.16 -8.55 -19.85
CA PRO A 44 4.47 -9.18 -19.73
C PRO A 44 4.37 -10.62 -19.17
N PRO A 45 5.27 -11.54 -19.52
CA PRO A 45 5.23 -12.92 -19.01
C PRO A 45 5.83 -13.01 -17.59
N ASP A 46 5.39 -12.13 -16.70
CA ASP A 46 5.76 -12.12 -15.29
C ASP A 46 4.52 -12.30 -14.40
N VAL A 47 4.72 -12.29 -13.09
CA VAL A 47 3.64 -12.46 -12.10
C VAL A 47 2.57 -11.37 -12.26
N VAL A 48 2.96 -10.14 -12.60
CA VAL A 48 2.05 -9.02 -12.77
C VAL A 48 1.23 -9.20 -14.04
N GLY A 49 1.85 -9.57 -15.15
CA GLY A 49 1.15 -9.83 -16.39
C GLY A 49 0.24 -11.05 -16.33
N ALA A 50 0.59 -12.10 -15.59
CA ALA A 50 -0.32 -13.23 -15.32
C ALA A 50 -1.59 -12.80 -14.55
N MET A 51 -1.47 -11.84 -13.62
CA MET A 51 -2.62 -11.25 -12.94
C MET A 51 -3.46 -10.37 -13.86
N ILE A 52 -2.82 -9.67 -14.79
CA ILE A 52 -3.48 -8.80 -15.78
C ILE A 52 -4.21 -9.64 -16.84
N GLN A 53 -3.62 -10.73 -17.32
CA GLN A 53 -4.22 -11.60 -18.35
C GLN A 53 -5.59 -12.15 -17.91
N ASN A 54 -5.72 -12.56 -16.65
CA ASN A 54 -6.99 -13.01 -16.09
C ASN A 54 -7.92 -11.85 -15.67
N GLY A 55 -7.41 -10.61 -15.60
CA GLY A 55 -8.12 -9.37 -15.26
C GLY A 55 -8.53 -9.26 -13.79
N ILE A 56 -9.18 -10.29 -13.24
CA ILE A 56 -9.85 -10.26 -11.93
C ILE A 56 -8.86 -9.90 -10.80
N LEU A 57 -7.72 -10.58 -10.71
CA LEU A 57 -6.78 -10.37 -9.60
C LEU A 57 -6.16 -8.98 -9.62
N PHE A 58 -5.73 -8.48 -10.77
CA PHE A 58 -5.14 -7.15 -10.85
C PHE A 58 -6.18 -6.05 -10.59
N HIS A 59 -7.43 -6.22 -11.06
CA HIS A 59 -8.54 -5.33 -10.72
C HIS A 59 -8.81 -5.27 -9.22
N LEU A 60 -8.84 -6.43 -8.55
CA LEU A 60 -9.08 -6.50 -7.10
C LEU A 60 -7.94 -5.85 -6.29
N VAL A 61 -6.70 -6.07 -6.71
CA VAL A 61 -5.52 -5.40 -6.12
C VAL A 61 -5.66 -3.89 -6.20
N LYS A 62 -5.90 -3.37 -7.41
CA LYS A 62 -6.05 -1.93 -7.63
C LYS A 62 -7.27 -1.35 -6.92
N ALA A 63 -8.35 -2.11 -6.80
CA ALA A 63 -9.58 -1.64 -6.15
C ALA A 63 -9.36 -1.56 -4.63
N THR A 64 -8.61 -2.50 -4.09
CA THR A 64 -8.18 -2.49 -2.69
C THR A 64 -7.27 -1.30 -2.40
N GLU A 65 -6.32 -0.97 -3.29
CA GLU A 65 -5.50 0.26 -3.17
C GLU A 65 -6.36 1.52 -3.15
N VAL A 66 -7.33 1.65 -4.07
CA VAL A 66 -8.24 2.80 -4.10
C VAL A 66 -9.09 2.88 -2.83
N ALA A 67 -9.72 1.79 -2.42
CA ALA A 67 -10.57 1.74 -1.23
C ALA A 67 -9.77 2.06 0.05
N ALA A 68 -8.58 1.47 0.20
CA ALA A 68 -7.68 1.77 1.31
C ALA A 68 -7.20 3.21 1.26
N GLY A 69 -6.84 3.73 0.08
CA GLY A 69 -6.43 5.12 -0.12
C GLY A 69 -7.50 6.12 0.33
N LEU A 70 -8.75 5.91 -0.09
CA LEU A 70 -9.89 6.74 0.32
C LEU A 70 -10.16 6.65 1.82
N ALA A 71 -10.15 5.43 2.39
CA ALA A 71 -10.32 5.21 3.83
C ALA A 71 -9.22 5.92 4.65
N LEU A 72 -7.97 5.77 4.22
CA LEU A 72 -6.82 6.40 4.86
C LEU A 72 -6.84 7.92 4.74
N LEU A 73 -7.29 8.52 3.62
CA LEU A 73 -7.37 9.98 3.48
C LEU A 73 -8.53 10.57 4.29
N SER A 74 -9.72 9.96 4.19
CA SER A 74 -10.94 10.39 4.90
C SER A 74 -10.91 10.12 6.42
N ASN A 75 -9.87 9.46 6.93
CA ASN A 75 -9.75 9.05 8.32
C ASN A 75 -10.87 8.10 8.77
N ARG A 76 -11.38 7.29 7.84
CA ARG A 76 -12.49 6.37 8.09
C ARG A 76 -12.00 4.93 7.94
N PHE A 77 -12.36 4.07 8.90
CA PHE A 77 -11.94 2.66 8.91
C PHE A 77 -10.42 2.45 8.81
N VAL A 78 -9.60 3.37 9.32
CA VAL A 78 -8.14 3.34 9.19
C VAL A 78 -7.53 2.01 9.62
N PRO A 79 -7.84 1.45 10.81
CA PRO A 79 -7.24 0.17 11.22
C PRO A 79 -7.63 -0.99 10.29
N LEU A 80 -8.90 -1.03 9.87
CA LEU A 80 -9.38 -2.05 8.93
C LEU A 80 -8.68 -1.92 7.57
N ALA A 81 -8.54 -0.71 7.03
CA ALA A 81 -7.89 -0.45 5.76
C ALA A 81 -6.43 -0.90 5.76
N LEU A 82 -5.68 -0.64 6.84
CA LEU A 82 -4.27 -1.02 6.98
C LEU A 82 -4.07 -2.54 6.97
N VAL A 83 -4.94 -3.28 7.66
CA VAL A 83 -4.89 -4.76 7.68
C VAL A 83 -5.34 -5.32 6.33
N SER A 84 -6.40 -4.76 5.74
CA SER A 84 -6.96 -5.24 4.47
C SER A 84 -6.01 -5.02 3.30
N VAL A 85 -5.22 -3.95 3.31
CA VAL A 85 -4.28 -3.64 2.23
C VAL A 85 -2.93 -4.33 2.39
N LEU A 86 -2.54 -4.77 3.59
CA LEU A 86 -1.29 -5.52 3.82
C LEU A 86 -1.07 -6.71 2.86
N PRO A 87 -2.06 -7.60 2.59
CA PRO A 87 -1.88 -8.70 1.62
C PRO A 87 -1.71 -8.24 0.17
N VAL A 88 -1.97 -6.96 -0.13
CA VAL A 88 -1.68 -6.32 -1.42
C VAL A 88 -0.30 -5.66 -1.39
N THR A 89 0.01 -4.93 -0.31
CA THR A 89 1.29 -4.25 -0.12
C THR A 89 2.48 -5.21 -0.13
N PHE A 90 2.31 -6.39 0.46
CA PHE A 90 3.41 -7.35 0.59
C PHE A 90 3.85 -7.93 -0.76
N PRO A 91 2.96 -8.42 -1.64
CA PRO A 91 3.33 -8.76 -3.02
C PRO A 91 3.94 -7.60 -3.81
N ILE A 92 3.42 -6.36 -3.66
CA ILE A 92 4.00 -5.18 -4.31
C ILE A 92 5.46 -5.01 -3.88
N PHE A 93 5.74 -5.07 -2.58
CA PHE A 93 7.11 -5.03 -2.06
C PHE A 93 7.99 -6.11 -2.68
N ILE A 94 7.50 -7.35 -2.75
CA ILE A 94 8.26 -8.47 -3.29
C ILE A 94 8.61 -8.22 -4.77
N VAL A 95 7.62 -7.88 -5.59
CA VAL A 95 7.80 -7.61 -7.02
C VAL A 95 8.75 -6.43 -7.24
N ASP A 96 8.51 -5.31 -6.56
CA ASP A 96 9.25 -4.08 -6.77
C ASP A 96 10.72 -4.17 -6.33
N VAL A 97 10.99 -4.82 -5.20
CA VAL A 97 12.33 -4.90 -4.62
C VAL A 97 13.15 -6.01 -5.25
N PHE A 98 12.57 -7.19 -5.47
CA PHE A 98 13.33 -8.38 -5.88
C PHE A 98 13.22 -8.70 -7.36
N PHE A 99 12.08 -8.45 -8.01
CA PHE A 99 11.89 -8.79 -9.43
C PHE A 99 12.20 -7.62 -10.36
N ILE A 100 11.65 -6.44 -10.08
CA ILE A 100 11.95 -5.23 -10.84
C ILE A 100 13.34 -4.72 -10.50
N ALA A 101 13.69 -4.71 -9.21
CA ALA A 101 15.03 -4.38 -8.69
C ALA A 101 15.63 -3.06 -9.21
N HIS A 102 14.79 -2.12 -9.65
CA HIS A 102 15.18 -0.75 -9.95
C HIS A 102 15.02 0.13 -8.71
N LEU A 103 15.87 1.15 -8.56
CA LEU A 103 15.84 2.07 -7.41
C LEU A 103 14.42 2.61 -7.13
N ARG A 104 13.70 3.00 -8.19
CA ARG A 104 12.31 3.47 -8.07
C ARG A 104 11.38 2.38 -7.52
N GLY A 105 11.46 1.16 -8.03
CA GLY A 105 10.67 0.03 -7.52
C GLY A 105 10.99 -0.19 -6.04
N MET A 106 12.28 -0.30 -5.70
CA MET A 106 12.72 -0.51 -4.33
C MET A 106 12.18 0.55 -3.36
N VAL A 107 12.20 1.83 -3.75
CA VAL A 107 11.63 2.93 -2.95
C VAL A 107 10.11 2.82 -2.84
N MET A 108 9.42 2.49 -3.93
CA MET A 108 7.96 2.44 -3.96
C MET A 108 7.39 1.24 -3.20
N GLY A 109 7.87 0.03 -3.49
CA GLY A 109 7.46 -1.19 -2.79
C GLY A 109 7.95 -1.23 -1.34
N GLY A 110 9.24 -0.94 -1.12
CA GLY A 110 9.82 -0.88 0.22
C GLY A 110 9.21 0.21 1.09
N GLY A 111 9.02 1.40 0.52
CA GLY A 111 8.38 2.52 1.20
C GLY A 111 6.91 2.28 1.53
N SER A 112 6.17 1.62 0.63
CA SER A 112 4.77 1.23 0.87
C SER A 112 4.65 0.24 2.03
N LEU A 113 5.50 -0.79 2.05
CA LEU A 113 5.53 -1.75 3.15
C LEU A 113 5.97 -1.08 4.47
N LEU A 114 6.99 -0.22 4.44
CA LEU A 114 7.42 0.53 5.62
C LEU A 114 6.29 1.39 6.19
N LEU A 115 5.59 2.15 5.35
CA LEU A 115 4.44 2.98 5.75
C LEU A 115 3.31 2.12 6.32
N ASN A 116 2.97 1.01 5.67
CA ASN A 116 1.90 0.12 6.12
C ASN A 116 2.23 -0.51 7.48
N LEU A 117 3.42 -1.09 7.64
CA LEU A 117 3.87 -1.69 8.89
C LEU A 117 4.00 -0.66 10.02
N PHE A 118 4.56 0.51 9.72
CA PHE A 118 4.65 1.60 10.69
C PHE A 118 3.26 2.02 11.19
N LEU A 119 2.29 2.20 10.30
CA LEU A 119 0.94 2.56 10.69
C LEU A 119 0.22 1.41 11.41
N LEU A 120 0.43 0.15 11.02
CA LEU A 120 -0.06 -1.00 11.78
C LEU A 120 0.47 -0.98 13.22
N LEU A 121 1.76 -0.70 13.43
CA LEU A 121 2.33 -0.53 14.76
C LEU A 121 1.77 0.69 15.50
N ALA A 122 1.54 1.81 14.80
CA ALA A 122 0.98 3.03 15.39
C ALA A 122 -0.48 2.83 15.87
N TYR A 123 -1.24 2.00 15.17
CA TYR A 123 -2.63 1.67 15.50
C TYR A 123 -2.78 0.35 16.27
N LEU A 124 -1.67 -0.25 16.76
CA LEU A 124 -1.65 -1.60 17.34
C LEU A 124 -2.66 -1.83 18.48
N GLY A 125 -2.97 -0.78 19.26
CA GLY A 125 -4.00 -0.83 20.29
C GLY A 125 -5.40 -1.15 19.77
N HIS A 126 -5.72 -0.83 18.52
CA HIS A 126 -7.01 -1.15 17.89
C HIS A 126 -7.10 -2.61 17.43
N TYR A 127 -5.97 -3.31 17.33
CA TYR A 127 -5.92 -4.71 16.91
C TYR A 127 -5.89 -5.69 18.08
N ARG A 128 -6.05 -5.21 19.32
CA ARG A 128 -6.05 -6.07 20.52
C ARG A 128 -6.96 -7.29 20.42
N PRO A 129 -8.23 -7.18 19.96
CA PRO A 129 -9.11 -8.34 19.81
C PRO A 129 -8.62 -9.29 18.72
N LEU A 130 -8.09 -8.75 17.62
CA LEU A 130 -7.55 -9.55 16.50
C LEU A 130 -6.26 -10.30 16.87
N LEU A 131 -5.56 -9.82 17.89
CA LEU A 131 -4.30 -10.38 18.39
C LEU A 131 -4.48 -11.16 19.71
N SER A 132 -5.72 -11.48 20.07
CA SER A 132 -6.02 -12.39 21.18
C SER A 132 -5.77 -13.83 20.73
N SER A 133 -5.14 -14.64 21.60
CA SER A 133 -4.94 -16.08 21.34
C SER A 133 -6.26 -16.86 21.21
N ARG A 134 -7.37 -16.34 21.74
CA ARG A 134 -8.71 -16.93 21.63
C ARG A 134 -9.73 -15.84 21.30
N GLY A 135 -10.54 -16.09 20.28
CA GLY A 135 -11.70 -15.28 19.96
C GLY A 135 -12.91 -15.74 20.77
N VAL A 136 -13.56 -14.82 21.48
CA VAL A 136 -14.86 -15.07 22.09
C VAL A 136 -15.93 -14.81 21.02
N LEU A 137 -16.82 -15.79 20.80
CA LEU A 137 -17.96 -15.63 19.91
C LEU A 137 -18.96 -14.68 20.55
N ASP A 138 -19.29 -13.59 19.87
CA ASP A 138 -20.37 -12.70 20.26
C ASP A 138 -21.63 -13.05 19.45
N LEU A 139 -22.45 -13.94 20.01
CA LEU A 139 -23.72 -14.35 19.40
C LEU A 139 -24.88 -13.40 19.75
N GLU A 140 -24.73 -12.62 20.82
CA GLU A 140 -25.76 -11.74 21.34
C GLU A 140 -25.66 -10.31 20.76
N GLY A 141 -24.56 -9.98 20.09
CA GLY A 141 -24.27 -8.65 19.56
C GLY A 141 -23.88 -7.65 20.65
N ASN A 142 -23.50 -8.14 21.82
CA ASN A 142 -23.06 -7.34 22.95
C ASN A 142 -21.56 -7.07 22.81
N ALA A 143 -21.10 -5.86 23.16
CA ALA A 143 -19.68 -5.53 23.08
C ALA A 143 -18.83 -6.60 23.78
N ALA A 144 -18.07 -7.39 23.00
CA ALA A 144 -17.28 -8.50 23.52
C ALA A 144 -16.37 -7.98 24.64
N THR A 145 -16.42 -8.64 25.81
CA THR A 145 -15.50 -8.34 26.90
C THR A 145 -14.08 -8.65 26.42
N ILE A 146 -13.28 -7.60 26.18
CA ILE A 146 -11.90 -7.76 25.73
C ILE A 146 -11.08 -8.25 26.92
N ASP A 147 -10.79 -9.55 26.96
CA ASP A 147 -9.78 -10.10 27.85
C ASP A 147 -8.39 -9.73 27.33
N ASP A 148 -7.86 -8.60 27.82
CA ASP A 148 -6.54 -8.08 27.47
C ASP A 148 -5.38 -9.01 27.92
N SER A 149 -5.62 -9.98 28.81
CA SER A 149 -4.57 -10.85 29.35
C SER A 149 -4.00 -11.83 28.32
N ALA A 150 -4.79 -12.17 27.30
CA ALA A 150 -4.44 -13.12 26.25
C ALA A 150 -3.88 -12.47 24.98
N SER A 151 -3.79 -11.13 24.91
CA SER A 151 -3.40 -10.40 23.70
C SER A 151 -1.89 -10.09 23.65
N ILE A 152 -1.25 -10.42 22.53
CA ILE A 152 0.17 -10.09 22.30
C ILE A 152 0.40 -8.61 21.93
N ALA A 153 -0.67 -7.83 21.73
CA ALA A 153 -0.58 -6.43 21.29
C ALA A 153 0.19 -5.55 22.29
N SER A 154 -0.03 -5.75 23.60
CA SER A 154 0.62 -4.95 24.65
C SER A 154 2.13 -5.24 24.78
N PRO A 155 2.58 -6.51 24.83
CA PRO A 155 3.99 -6.86 24.71
C PRO A 155 4.65 -6.30 23.44
N LEU A 156 3.99 -6.46 22.29
CA LEU A 156 4.51 -6.02 21.00
C LEU A 156 4.64 -4.48 20.93
N ALA A 157 3.65 -3.75 21.45
CA ALA A 157 3.72 -2.29 21.57
C ALA A 157 4.90 -1.83 22.42
N LYS A 158 5.17 -2.51 23.55
CA LYS A 158 6.31 -2.18 24.42
C LYS A 158 7.64 -2.45 23.72
N LEU A 159 7.74 -3.54 22.97
CA LEU A 159 8.94 -3.91 22.20
C LEU A 159 9.30 -2.85 21.15
N PHE A 160 8.32 -2.36 20.39
CA PHE A 160 8.55 -1.40 19.31
C PHE A 160 8.56 0.07 19.75
N ARG A 161 8.05 0.37 20.96
CA ARG A 161 7.99 1.73 21.53
C ARG A 161 9.27 2.57 21.35
N PRO A 162 10.49 2.07 21.63
CA PRO A 162 11.71 2.88 21.47
C PRO A 162 12.03 3.20 20.00
N ALA A 163 11.64 2.34 19.06
CA ALA A 163 11.90 2.53 17.63
C ALA A 163 10.86 3.43 16.94
N MET A 164 9.68 3.62 17.53
CA MET A 164 8.57 4.39 16.93
C MET A 164 8.96 5.80 16.42
N PRO A 165 9.74 6.62 17.15
CA PRO A 165 10.16 7.93 16.66
C PRO A 165 10.97 7.87 15.37
N MET A 166 11.92 6.92 15.29
CA MET A 166 12.77 6.70 14.13
C MET A 166 11.97 6.18 12.94
N LEU A 167 11.11 5.17 13.17
CA LEU A 167 10.23 4.62 12.15
C LEU A 167 9.28 5.67 11.58
N ALA A 168 8.77 6.58 12.42
CA ALA A 168 7.90 7.66 11.97
C ALA A 168 8.62 8.65 11.06
N ILE A 169 9.87 9.01 11.38
CA ILE A 169 10.69 9.90 10.55
C ILE A 169 10.99 9.23 9.22
N LEU A 170 11.43 7.96 9.24
CA LEU A 170 11.73 7.20 8.03
C LEU A 170 10.49 7.04 7.15
N ALA A 171 9.35 6.63 7.72
CA ALA A 171 8.10 6.46 6.98
C ALA A 171 7.63 7.77 6.32
N VAL A 172 7.68 8.90 7.04
CA VAL A 172 7.31 10.21 6.48
C VAL A 172 8.30 10.66 5.41
N ALA A 173 9.61 10.51 5.64
CA ALA A 173 10.63 10.90 4.67
C ALA A 173 10.49 10.09 3.37
N THR A 174 10.33 8.77 3.47
CA THR A 174 10.11 7.89 2.32
C THR A 174 8.77 8.20 1.64
N GLY A 175 7.70 8.44 2.40
CA GLY A 175 6.40 8.82 1.84
C GLY A 175 6.44 10.15 1.07
N LEU A 176 7.18 11.15 1.56
CA LEU A 176 7.39 12.42 0.86
C LEU A 176 8.21 12.22 -0.42
N LEU A 177 9.27 11.41 -0.36
CA LEU A 177 10.07 11.05 -1.53
C LEU A 177 9.22 10.38 -2.60
N MET A 178 8.42 9.37 -2.22
CA MET A 178 7.51 8.66 -3.12
C MET A 178 6.50 9.60 -3.75
N LEU A 179 5.83 10.44 -2.95
CA LEU A 179 4.83 11.38 -3.45
C LEU A 179 5.45 12.43 -4.39
N GLY A 180 6.63 12.94 -4.07
CA GLY A 180 7.40 13.82 -4.94
C GLY A 180 7.72 13.16 -6.28
N TRP A 181 8.17 11.91 -6.25
CA TRP A 181 8.46 11.15 -7.48
C TRP A 181 7.19 10.93 -8.33
N LEU A 182 6.08 10.52 -7.71
CA LEU A 182 4.80 10.36 -8.40
C LEU A 182 4.35 11.67 -9.06
N THR A 183 4.50 12.80 -8.37
CA THR A 183 4.15 14.12 -8.91
C THR A 183 4.96 14.46 -10.16
N ILE A 184 6.26 14.14 -10.16
CA ILE A 184 7.12 14.31 -11.34
C ILE A 184 6.64 13.44 -12.50
N LEU A 185 6.31 12.16 -12.25
CA LEU A 185 5.86 11.25 -13.31
C LEU A 185 4.50 11.65 -13.89
N ILE A 186 3.58 12.12 -13.04
CA ILE A 186 2.30 12.69 -13.50
C ILE A 186 2.56 13.90 -14.39
N GLY A 187 3.46 14.81 -13.97
CA GLY A 187 3.84 15.97 -14.78
C GLY A 187 4.43 15.57 -16.14
N GLN A 188 5.30 14.56 -16.17
CA GLN A 188 5.87 14.02 -17.41
C GLN A 188 4.81 13.40 -18.33
N TYR A 189 3.84 12.69 -17.77
CA TYR A 189 2.75 12.11 -18.54
C TYR A 189 1.83 13.18 -19.13
N ILE A 190 1.52 14.24 -18.37
CA ILE A 190 0.71 15.36 -18.85
C ILE A 190 1.41 16.09 -20.00
N THR A 191 2.74 16.27 -19.94
CA THR A 191 3.48 16.95 -21.01
C THR A 191 3.74 16.07 -22.22
N ASN A 192 3.88 14.75 -22.03
CA ASN A 192 4.09 13.79 -23.10
C ASN A 192 3.39 12.45 -22.76
N PRO A 193 2.12 12.28 -23.16
CA PRO A 193 1.32 11.11 -22.82
C PRO A 193 1.76 9.90 -23.65
N LEU A 194 2.85 9.27 -23.23
CA LEU A 194 3.39 8.08 -23.87
C LEU A 194 2.64 6.83 -23.36
N PRO A 195 2.17 5.94 -24.25
CA PRO A 195 1.69 4.62 -23.84
C PRO A 195 2.85 3.78 -23.30
N LEU A 196 2.56 2.74 -22.52
CA LEU A 196 3.60 1.88 -21.94
C LEU A 196 4.55 1.30 -23.00
N SER A 197 4.02 0.96 -24.18
CA SER A 197 4.77 0.41 -25.32
C SER A 197 5.85 1.35 -25.88
N ALA A 198 5.71 2.66 -25.68
CA ALA A 198 6.71 3.64 -26.11
C ALA A 198 7.88 3.78 -25.13
N VAL A 199 7.74 3.28 -23.90
CA VAL A 199 8.73 3.43 -22.82
C VAL A 199 9.39 2.09 -22.48
N ILE A 200 8.67 0.98 -22.64
CA ILE A 200 9.19 -0.37 -22.48
C ILE A 200 9.01 -1.07 -23.82
N PRO A 201 10.09 -1.21 -24.64
CA PRO A 201 9.99 -1.95 -25.89
C PRO A 201 9.56 -3.39 -25.60
N ALA A 202 8.76 -3.97 -26.51
CA ALA A 202 8.41 -5.38 -26.44
C ALA A 202 9.72 -6.19 -26.30
N ARG A 203 9.81 -7.03 -25.27
CA ARG A 203 10.89 -8.00 -25.21
C ARG A 203 10.61 -8.99 -26.32
N ASP A 204 11.41 -8.93 -27.38
CA ASP A 204 11.42 -9.96 -28.42
C ASP A 204 11.65 -11.31 -27.71
N HIS A 205 10.66 -12.20 -27.83
CA HIS A 205 10.76 -13.60 -27.44
C HIS A 205 11.03 -14.44 -28.68
#